data_AF-A0A969HJC9-F1
#
_entry.id   AF-A0A969HJC9-F1
#
_cell.length_a   1.000
_cell.length_b   1.000
_cell.length_c   1.000
_cell.angle_alpha   90.00
_cell.angle_beta   90.00
_cell.angle_gamma   90.00
#
_symmetry.space_group_name_H-M   'P 1'
#
loop_
_entity.id
_entity.type
_entity.pdbx_description
1 polymer ?
#
loop_
_entity_poly.entity_id
_entity_poly.type
_entity_poly.pdbx_seq_one_letter_code
_entity_poly.pdbx_strand_id
1 'polypeptide(L)'
;FYDEAGRLGYEGILKKEYANEVALSSIPQGEKPHAYLYCNLDGYSVYCREYREYWEWVDHRNEARYEGTLAQGKNYDAKHMMHTFRLLDMAREIAERGEIRVRRPNRTFLLDIRQGKYSYEELLDMAQEKIEHLDEVYRKSILPDEPDETAISQLLFEIRDDFYRQWPTDGNRLAG
;
A
#
# COMPACT_ATOMS: atom_id res chain seq x y z
N PHE A 1 8.39 26.61 36.75
CA PHE A 1 8.92 27.68 37.61
C PHE A 1 7.79 28.64 37.91
N TYR A 2 7.83 29.32 39.04
CA TYR A 2 6.76 30.23 39.45
C TYR A 2 7.42 31.51 39.96
N ASP A 3 6.94 32.64 39.49
CA ASP A 3 7.37 33.96 39.94
C ASP A 3 6.18 34.68 40.55
N GLU A 4 6.12 34.62 41.88
CA GLU A 4 5.04 35.24 42.66
C GLU A 4 5.00 36.76 42.50
N ALA A 5 6.15 37.39 42.23
CA ALA A 5 6.26 38.84 42.10
C ALA A 5 5.99 39.35 40.67
N GLY A 6 5.91 38.46 39.68
CA GLY A 6 5.62 38.78 38.28
C GLY A 6 6.67 39.64 37.58
N ARG A 7 7.93 39.61 38.03
CA ARG A 7 9.05 40.44 37.54
C ARG A 7 9.92 39.75 36.49
N LEU A 8 9.84 38.44 36.37
CA LEU A 8 10.68 37.59 35.51
C LEU A 8 10.06 37.33 34.13
N GLY A 9 8.79 37.69 33.93
CA GLY A 9 8.15 37.71 32.61
C GLY A 9 7.97 36.33 31.96
N TYR A 10 7.73 35.27 32.74
CA TYR A 10 7.49 33.93 32.20
C TYR A 10 6.24 33.89 31.30
N GLU A 11 6.36 33.31 30.10
CA GLU A 11 5.29 33.25 29.09
C GLU A 11 4.21 32.18 29.39
N GLY A 12 4.37 31.40 30.46
CA GLY A 12 3.49 30.27 30.77
C GLY A 12 3.70 29.08 29.82
N ILE A 13 2.66 28.27 29.63
CA ILE A 13 2.71 27.03 28.80
C ILE A 13 2.10 27.27 27.41
N LEU A 14 1.15 28.20 27.28
CA LEU A 14 0.39 28.45 26.05
C LEU A 14 0.69 29.85 25.51
N LYS A 15 1.19 29.92 24.27
CA LYS A 15 1.47 31.20 23.59
C LYS A 15 0.25 31.74 22.83
N LYS A 16 -0.58 30.85 22.30
CA LYS A 16 -1.81 31.14 21.55
C LYS A 16 -2.83 30.04 21.85
N GLU A 17 -4.11 30.36 21.69
CA GLU A 17 -5.22 29.44 21.96
C GLU A 17 -5.15 28.15 21.13
N TYR A 18 -4.64 28.23 19.89
CA TYR A 18 -4.49 27.09 18.97
C TYR A 18 -3.03 26.69 18.74
N ALA A 19 -2.15 26.91 19.72
CA ALA A 19 -0.74 26.53 19.60
C ALA A 19 -0.57 25.00 19.68
N ASN A 20 0.21 24.43 18.77
CA ASN A 20 0.60 23.01 18.76
C ASN A 20 1.95 22.76 19.46
N GLU A 21 2.50 23.78 20.10
CA GLU A 21 3.80 23.77 20.77
C GLU A 21 3.70 24.41 22.16
N VAL A 22 4.56 23.96 23.07
CA VAL A 22 4.67 24.51 24.42
C VAL A 22 5.49 25.80 24.40
N ALA A 23 4.98 26.84 25.07
CA ALA A 23 5.74 28.07 25.26
C ALA A 23 6.94 27.83 26.19
N LEU A 24 8.09 28.42 25.84
CA LEU A 24 9.31 28.31 26.61
C LEU A 24 9.70 29.68 27.16
N SER A 25 10.36 29.70 28.31
CA SER A 25 10.91 30.91 28.92
C SER A 25 12.32 30.65 29.39
N SER A 26 13.21 31.64 29.24
CA SER A 26 14.54 31.59 29.81
C SER A 26 14.46 31.64 31.33
N ILE A 27 15.18 30.75 32.01
CA ILE A 27 15.20 30.65 33.47
C ILE A 27 16.53 31.21 34.00
N PRO A 28 16.51 32.28 34.81
CA PRO A 28 17.72 32.83 35.43
C PRO A 28 18.45 31.81 36.32
N GLN A 29 19.76 32.01 36.49
CA GLN A 29 20.57 31.15 37.34
C GLN A 29 20.14 31.27 38.81
N GLY A 30 19.92 30.12 39.46
CA GLY A 30 19.53 30.03 40.88
C GLY A 30 18.05 29.75 41.12
N GLU A 31 17.21 29.78 40.09
CA GLU A 31 15.78 29.48 40.19
C GLU A 31 15.51 27.99 40.48
N LYS A 32 14.54 27.73 41.37
CA LYS A 32 14.20 26.38 41.81
C LYS A 32 12.97 25.83 41.07
N PRO A 33 13.06 24.65 40.42
CA PRO A 33 11.90 24.02 39.80
C PRO A 33 10.92 23.55 40.89
N HIS A 34 9.64 23.85 40.71
CA HIS A 34 8.57 23.42 41.64
C HIS A 34 7.89 22.12 41.19
N ALA A 35 7.91 21.83 39.88
CA ALA A 35 7.31 20.65 39.28
C ALA A 35 7.92 20.39 37.89
N TYR A 36 7.76 19.17 37.40
CA TYR A 36 8.11 18.77 36.04
C TYR A 36 6.85 18.50 35.23
N LEU A 37 6.81 19.05 34.02
CA LEU A 37 5.82 18.73 33.00
C LEU A 37 6.55 18.08 31.83
N TYR A 38 6.06 16.93 31.39
CA TYR A 38 6.55 16.25 30.20
C TYR A 38 5.48 16.29 29.12
N CYS A 39 5.88 16.62 27.90
CA CYS A 39 5.02 16.62 26.73
C CYS A 39 5.74 15.91 25.59
N ASN A 40 5.08 14.95 24.95
CA ASN A 40 5.57 14.29 23.74
C ASN A 40 5.01 15.01 22.51
N LEU A 41 5.72 16.05 22.06
CA LEU A 41 5.32 16.86 20.89
C LEU A 41 5.37 16.06 19.59
N ASP A 42 6.30 15.12 19.47
CA ASP A 42 6.40 14.24 18.30
C ASP A 42 5.16 13.35 18.20
N GLY A 43 4.78 12.68 19.29
CA GLY A 43 3.57 11.86 19.36
C GLY A 43 2.29 12.65 19.10
N TYR A 44 2.21 13.88 19.62
CA TYR A 44 1.08 14.78 19.33
C TYR A 44 1.01 15.15 17.84
N SER A 45 2.16 15.46 17.23
CA SER A 45 2.23 15.79 15.80
C SER A 45 1.86 14.61 14.90
N VAL A 46 2.29 13.39 15.27
CA VAL A 46 1.86 12.15 14.60
C VAL A 46 0.34 11.98 14.69
N TYR A 47 -0.23 12.10 15.89
CA TYR A 47 -1.67 11.99 16.09
C TYR A 47 -2.47 12.99 15.24
N CYS A 48 -2.05 14.26 15.22
CA CYS A 48 -2.71 15.31 14.43
C CYS A 48 -2.69 15.01 12.92
N ARG A 49 -1.62 14.38 12.43
CA ARG A 49 -1.50 13.95 11.03
C ARG A 49 -2.42 12.75 10.75
N GLU A 50 -2.32 11.69 11.55
CA GLU A 50 -3.13 10.47 11.39
C GLU A 50 -4.64 10.77 11.48
N TYR A 51 -5.04 11.64 12.40
CA TYR A 51 -6.43 12.09 12.53
C TYR A 51 -6.90 12.78 11.25
N ARG A 52 -6.09 13.69 10.68
CA ARG A 52 -6.43 14.37 9.44
C ARG A 52 -6.52 13.39 8.26
N GLU A 53 -5.54 12.52 8.11
CA GLU A 53 -5.51 11.48 7.07
C GLU A 53 -6.73 10.56 7.16
N TYR A 54 -7.15 10.18 8.36
CA TYR A 54 -8.37 9.41 8.58
C TYR A 54 -9.61 10.16 8.08
N TRP A 55 -9.76 11.44 8.42
CA TRP A 55 -10.93 12.22 8.00
C TRP A 55 -10.92 12.56 6.51
N GLU A 56 -9.75 12.81 5.92
CA GLU A 56 -9.58 12.92 4.47
C GLU A 56 -9.96 11.60 3.77
N TRP A 57 -9.55 10.46 4.32
CA TRP A 57 -10.00 9.16 3.84
C TRP A 57 -11.52 8.99 4.00
N VAL A 58 -12.12 9.41 5.12
CA VAL A 58 -13.57 9.35 5.32
C VAL A 58 -14.31 10.20 4.27
N ASP A 59 -13.78 11.37 3.91
CA ASP A 59 -14.38 12.28 2.93
C ASP A 59 -14.20 11.78 1.49
N HIS A 60 -13.06 11.16 1.18
CA HIS A 60 -12.73 10.67 -0.16
C HIS A 60 -13.02 9.19 -0.40
N ARG A 61 -13.49 8.44 0.61
CA ARG A 61 -13.79 7.02 0.44
C ARG A 61 -14.93 6.83 -0.56
N ASN A 62 -14.83 5.78 -1.34
CA ASN A 62 -15.96 5.28 -2.12
C ASN A 62 -16.91 4.53 -1.18
N GLU A 63 -18.01 5.18 -0.78
CA GLU A 63 -18.99 4.61 0.16
C GLU A 63 -19.52 3.25 -0.27
N ALA A 64 -19.82 3.05 -1.55
CA ALA A 64 -20.28 1.75 -2.07
C ALA A 64 -19.23 0.64 -1.93
N ARG A 65 -17.94 0.97 -2.03
CA ARG A 65 -16.84 0.02 -1.76
C ARG A 65 -16.70 -0.27 -0.27
N TYR A 66 -16.84 0.73 0.58
CA TYR A 66 -16.76 0.59 2.03
C TYR A 66 -17.92 -0.23 2.61
N GLU A 67 -19.15 0.05 2.16
CA GLU A 67 -20.34 -0.75 2.48
C GLU A 67 -20.21 -2.19 1.98
N GLY A 68 -19.59 -2.41 0.81
CA GLY A 68 -19.27 -3.75 0.31
C GLY A 68 -18.31 -4.53 1.22
N THR A 69 -17.27 -3.89 1.74
CA THR A 69 -16.32 -4.49 2.70
C THR A 69 -16.99 -4.77 4.05
N LEU A 70 -17.82 -3.85 4.55
CA LEU A 70 -18.58 -4.01 5.78
C LEU A 70 -19.66 -5.11 5.69
N ALA A 71 -20.41 -5.14 4.58
CA ALA A 71 -21.48 -6.13 4.35
C ALA A 71 -20.94 -7.55 4.12
N GLN A 72 -19.69 -7.70 3.70
CA GLN A 72 -19.01 -9.00 3.64
C GLN A 72 -18.49 -9.48 5.00
N GLY A 73 -18.70 -8.70 6.08
CA GLY A 73 -18.39 -9.09 7.46
C GLY A 73 -16.90 -9.31 7.74
N LYS A 74 -16.02 -8.91 6.81
CA LYS A 74 -14.61 -9.24 6.83
C LYS A 74 -13.79 -8.00 6.47
N ASN A 75 -12.91 -7.62 7.38
CA ASN A 75 -12.18 -6.34 7.34
C ASN A 75 -10.98 -6.36 6.36
N TYR A 76 -11.11 -6.99 5.19
CA TYR A 76 -10.04 -7.11 4.18
C TYR A 76 -10.54 -6.90 2.75
N ASP A 77 -9.63 -6.54 1.83
CA ASP A 77 -9.95 -6.33 0.42
C ASP A 77 -10.07 -7.67 -0.34
N ALA A 78 -11.30 -8.17 -0.48
CA ALA A 78 -11.58 -9.44 -1.16
C ALA A 78 -11.19 -9.48 -2.64
N LYS A 79 -11.17 -8.33 -3.32
CA LYS A 79 -10.70 -8.25 -4.72
C LYS A 79 -9.18 -8.46 -4.76
N HIS A 80 -8.44 -7.80 -3.86
CA HIS A 80 -7.00 -7.98 -3.77
C HIS A 80 -6.65 -9.43 -3.42
N MET A 81 -7.36 -10.06 -2.48
CA MET A 81 -7.15 -11.48 -2.17
C MET A 81 -7.39 -12.39 -3.36
N MET A 82 -8.48 -12.19 -4.09
CA MET A 82 -8.70 -12.93 -5.33
C MET A 82 -7.56 -12.76 -6.34
N HIS A 83 -7.00 -11.56 -6.48
CA HIS A 83 -5.84 -11.32 -7.34
C HIS A 83 -4.58 -12.03 -6.83
N THR A 84 -4.30 -12.01 -5.54
CA THR A 84 -3.15 -12.72 -4.94
C THR A 84 -3.21 -14.21 -5.26
N PHE A 85 -4.34 -14.88 -4.99
CA PHE A 85 -4.50 -16.30 -5.30
C PHE A 85 -4.35 -16.61 -6.78
N ARG A 86 -4.91 -15.75 -7.65
CA ARG A 86 -4.72 -15.87 -9.10
C ARG A 86 -3.24 -15.83 -9.49
N LEU A 87 -2.46 -14.91 -8.92
CA LEU A 87 -1.04 -14.75 -9.23
C LEU A 87 -0.21 -15.93 -8.70
N LEU A 88 -0.48 -16.41 -7.49
CA LEU A 88 0.21 -17.57 -6.90
C LEU A 88 0.00 -18.83 -7.75
N ASP A 89 -1.24 -19.10 -8.17
CA ASP A 89 -1.53 -20.25 -9.03
C ASP A 89 -0.89 -20.11 -10.43
N MET A 90 -0.83 -18.89 -10.97
CA MET A 90 -0.15 -18.61 -12.24
C MET A 90 1.36 -18.80 -12.12
N ALA A 91 1.99 -18.30 -11.06
CA ALA A 91 3.42 -18.47 -10.81
C ALA A 91 3.79 -19.96 -10.74
N ARG A 92 2.94 -20.76 -10.10
CA ARG A 92 3.12 -22.21 -10.03
C ARG A 92 3.06 -22.85 -11.42
N GLU A 93 2.05 -22.52 -12.21
CA GLU A 93 1.90 -23.04 -13.58
C GLU A 93 3.08 -22.66 -14.48
N ILE A 94 3.61 -21.44 -14.33
CA ILE A 94 4.80 -20.98 -15.04
C ILE A 94 6.01 -21.82 -14.64
N ALA A 95 6.24 -22.03 -13.34
CA ALA A 95 7.39 -22.78 -12.87
C ALA A 95 7.30 -24.29 -13.16
N GLU A 96 6.11 -24.89 -13.10
CA GLU A 96 5.92 -26.32 -13.37
C GLU A 96 5.85 -26.67 -14.86
N ARG A 97 5.26 -25.79 -15.68
CA ARG A 97 4.89 -26.10 -17.07
C ARG A 97 5.42 -25.10 -18.10
N GLY A 98 5.96 -23.96 -17.68
CA GLY A 98 6.32 -22.87 -18.58
C GLY A 98 5.12 -22.21 -19.26
N GLU A 99 3.91 -22.35 -18.72
CA GLU A 99 2.67 -21.89 -19.36
C GLU A 99 2.06 -20.69 -18.63
N ILE A 100 1.66 -19.66 -19.39
CA ILE A 100 0.85 -18.54 -18.86
C ILE A 100 -0.62 -18.78 -19.18
N ARG A 101 -1.39 -19.31 -18.20
CA ARG A 101 -2.83 -19.53 -18.37
C ARG A 101 -3.63 -18.32 -17.89
N VAL A 102 -3.89 -17.38 -18.81
CA VAL A 102 -4.68 -16.17 -18.52
C VAL A 102 -6.13 -16.51 -18.16
N ARG A 103 -6.75 -17.46 -18.88
CA ARG A 103 -8.10 -17.94 -18.57
C ARG A 103 -8.02 -18.98 -17.45
N ARG A 104 -8.45 -18.57 -16.25
CA ARG A 104 -8.27 -19.35 -15.03
C ARG A 104 -9.19 -20.57 -14.96
N PRO A 105 -8.65 -21.80 -14.77
CA PRO A 105 -9.47 -23.00 -14.59
C PRO A 105 -10.21 -23.00 -13.25
N ASN A 106 -9.64 -22.35 -12.22
CA ASN A 106 -10.21 -22.22 -10.88
C ASN A 106 -11.09 -20.97 -10.71
N ARG A 107 -11.81 -20.56 -11.77
CA ARG A 107 -12.64 -19.33 -11.77
C ARG A 107 -13.63 -19.29 -10.60
N THR A 108 -14.28 -20.41 -10.28
CA THR A 108 -15.27 -20.49 -9.19
C THR A 108 -14.64 -20.13 -7.86
N PHE A 109 -13.50 -20.75 -7.52
CA PHE A 109 -12.75 -20.45 -6.31
C PHE A 109 -12.37 -18.96 -6.19
N LEU A 110 -11.87 -18.36 -7.28
CA LEU A 110 -11.53 -16.93 -7.29
C LEU A 110 -12.77 -16.05 -7.03
N LEU A 111 -13.91 -16.39 -7.62
CA LEU A 111 -15.15 -15.66 -7.36
C LEU A 111 -15.66 -15.85 -5.93
N ASP A 112 -15.47 -17.04 -5.35
CA ASP A 112 -15.82 -17.32 -3.97
C ASP A 112 -15.01 -16.45 -2.98
N ILE A 113 -13.71 -16.27 -3.24
CA ILE A 113 -12.88 -15.30 -2.50
C ILE A 113 -13.43 -13.89 -2.65
N ARG A 114 -13.70 -13.45 -3.88
CA ARG A 114 -14.23 -12.09 -4.15
C ARG A 114 -15.59 -11.85 -3.48
N GLN A 115 -16.40 -12.89 -3.32
CA GLN A 115 -17.69 -12.84 -2.64
C GLN A 115 -17.57 -12.88 -1.11
N GLY A 116 -16.35 -13.00 -0.55
CA GLY A 116 -16.13 -13.03 0.88
C GLY A 116 -16.48 -14.36 1.54
N LYS A 117 -16.48 -15.48 0.80
CA LYS A 117 -16.84 -16.79 1.36
C LYS A 117 -15.84 -17.33 2.40
N TYR A 118 -14.59 -16.88 2.36
CA TYR A 118 -13.48 -17.32 3.24
C TYR A 118 -13.11 -16.23 4.23
N SER A 119 -12.72 -16.55 5.46
CA SER A 119 -12.23 -15.58 6.44
C SER A 119 -10.85 -15.05 6.05
N TYR A 120 -10.39 -13.98 6.69
CA TYR A 120 -9.06 -13.45 6.44
C TYR A 120 -7.97 -14.46 6.83
N GLU A 121 -8.12 -15.09 7.99
CA GLU A 121 -7.18 -16.09 8.51
C GLU A 121 -7.12 -17.32 7.58
N GLU A 122 -8.28 -17.83 7.13
CA GLU A 122 -8.33 -18.94 6.16
C GLU A 122 -7.58 -18.60 4.87
N LEU A 123 -7.74 -17.37 4.36
CA LEU A 123 -7.04 -16.94 3.15
C LEU A 123 -5.54 -16.74 3.38
N LEU A 124 -5.12 -16.29 4.56
CA LEU A 124 -3.71 -16.16 4.90
C LEU A 124 -3.02 -17.52 4.94
N ASP A 125 -3.61 -18.49 5.64
CA ASP A 125 -3.05 -19.84 5.77
C ASP A 125 -2.92 -20.51 4.39
N MET A 126 -3.96 -20.43 3.57
CA MET A 126 -3.94 -20.97 2.21
C MET A 126 -2.93 -20.27 1.29
N ALA A 127 -2.72 -18.96 1.46
CA ALA A 127 -1.73 -18.22 0.68
C ALA A 127 -0.31 -18.58 1.09
N GLN A 128 -0.05 -18.74 2.40
CA GLN A 128 1.23 -19.13 2.94
C GLN A 128 1.65 -20.52 2.43
N GLU A 129 0.74 -21.50 2.46
CA GLU A 129 0.99 -22.84 1.91
C GLU A 129 1.39 -22.78 0.42
N LYS A 130 0.72 -21.93 -0.36
CA LYS A 130 1.05 -21.73 -1.78
C LYS A 130 2.42 -21.10 -1.99
N ILE A 131 2.81 -20.15 -1.15
CA ILE A 131 4.14 -19.50 -1.21
C ILE A 131 5.23 -20.52 -0.91
N GLU A 132 5.07 -21.31 0.14
CA GLU A 132 6.04 -22.36 0.51
C GLU A 132 6.20 -23.40 -0.61
N HIS A 133 5.07 -23.80 -1.22
CA HIS A 133 5.10 -24.69 -2.37
C HIS A 133 5.77 -24.04 -3.60
N LEU A 134 5.57 -22.74 -3.84
CA LEU A 134 6.25 -22.03 -4.93
C LEU A 134 7.78 -22.08 -4.76
N ASP A 135 8.30 -21.86 -3.56
CA ASP A 135 9.74 -21.93 -3.30
C ASP A 135 10.31 -23.32 -3.64
N GLU A 136 9.55 -24.39 -3.38
CA GLU A 136 9.94 -25.75 -3.75
C GLU A 136 9.91 -26.00 -5.25
N VAL A 137 8.89 -25.50 -5.93
CA VAL A 137 8.72 -25.67 -7.37
C VAL A 137 9.80 -24.88 -8.13
N TYR A 138 10.05 -23.63 -7.76
CA TYR A 138 11.05 -22.79 -8.41
C TYR A 138 12.47 -23.34 -8.25
N ARG A 139 12.79 -23.96 -7.11
CA ARG A 139 14.08 -24.68 -6.91
C ARG A 139 14.29 -25.85 -7.88
N LYS A 140 13.21 -26.42 -8.43
CA LYS A 140 13.24 -27.54 -9.38
C LYS A 140 12.89 -27.12 -10.81
N SER A 141 12.60 -25.84 -11.01
CA SER A 141 12.17 -25.29 -12.29
C SER A 141 13.30 -25.36 -13.31
N ILE A 142 12.93 -25.56 -14.57
CA ILE A 142 13.84 -25.48 -15.71
C ILE A 142 13.95 -24.05 -16.28
N LEU A 143 13.23 -23.09 -15.69
CA LEU A 143 13.29 -21.70 -16.09
C LEU A 143 14.69 -21.14 -15.77
N PRO A 144 15.25 -20.31 -16.67
CA PRO A 144 16.51 -19.64 -16.39
C PRO A 144 16.34 -18.62 -15.26
N ASP A 145 17.41 -18.39 -14.49
CA ASP A 145 17.43 -17.39 -13.42
C ASP A 145 17.20 -15.96 -13.96
N GLU A 146 17.68 -15.70 -15.19
CA GLU A 146 17.53 -14.43 -15.88
C GLU A 146 16.97 -14.63 -17.30
N PRO A 147 16.14 -13.69 -17.78
CA PRO A 147 15.64 -13.72 -19.15
C PRO A 147 16.76 -13.42 -20.17
N ASP A 148 16.66 -13.99 -21.37
CA ASP A 148 17.55 -13.64 -22.46
C ASP A 148 17.21 -12.26 -23.04
N GLU A 149 17.90 -11.23 -22.55
CA GLU A 149 17.68 -9.84 -22.99
C GLU A 149 17.93 -9.63 -24.48
N THR A 150 18.85 -10.40 -25.08
CA THR A 150 19.17 -10.29 -26.51
C THR A 150 18.00 -10.82 -27.33
N ALA A 151 17.48 -12.00 -26.98
CA ALA A 151 16.31 -12.58 -27.64
C ALA A 151 15.07 -11.69 -27.48
N ILE A 152 14.84 -11.12 -26.30
CA ILE A 152 13.73 -10.20 -26.04
C ILE A 152 13.84 -8.93 -26.89
N SER A 153 15.04 -8.35 -26.97
CA SER A 153 15.28 -7.14 -27.76
C SER A 153 15.06 -7.38 -29.26
N GLN A 154 15.53 -8.53 -29.75
CA GLN A 154 15.33 -8.96 -31.13
C GLN A 154 13.83 -9.16 -31.44
N LEU A 155 13.10 -9.87 -30.57
CA LEU A 155 11.66 -10.07 -30.71
C LEU A 155 10.91 -8.73 -30.72
N LEU A 156 11.29 -7.78 -29.85
CA LEU A 156 10.69 -6.46 -29.81
C LEU A 156 10.91 -5.68 -31.11
N PHE A 157 12.11 -5.78 -31.70
CA PHE A 157 12.41 -5.19 -33.00
C PHE A 157 11.52 -5.78 -34.09
N GLU A 158 11.43 -7.11 -34.17
CA GLU A 158 10.61 -7.82 -35.17
C GLU A 158 9.13 -7.42 -35.09
N ILE A 159 8.55 -7.41 -33.89
CA ILE A 159 7.16 -6.99 -33.67
C ILE A 159 6.94 -5.55 -34.17
N ARG A 160 7.90 -4.64 -33.91
CA ARG A 160 7.80 -3.24 -34.33
C ARG A 160 7.98 -3.08 -35.83
N ASP A 161 8.96 -3.75 -36.43
CA ASP A 161 9.22 -3.73 -37.87
C ASP A 161 7.99 -4.27 -38.64
N ASP A 162 7.41 -5.38 -38.20
CA ASP A 162 6.18 -5.93 -38.77
C ASP A 162 5.01 -4.95 -38.66
N PHE A 163 4.84 -4.30 -37.50
CA PHE A 163 3.82 -3.28 -37.31
C PHE A 163 4.01 -2.10 -38.26
N TYR A 164 5.24 -1.58 -38.41
CA TYR A 164 5.53 -0.45 -39.27
C TYR A 164 5.46 -0.79 -40.76
N ARG A 165 5.76 -2.02 -41.18
CA ARG A 165 5.58 -2.48 -42.56
C ARG A 165 4.11 -2.61 -42.96
N GLN A 166 3.26 -3.01 -42.01
CA GLN A 166 1.81 -3.08 -42.19
C GLN A 166 1.15 -1.70 -42.08
N TRP A 167 1.84 -0.72 -41.49
CA TRP A 167 1.37 0.65 -41.40
C TRP A 167 1.54 1.34 -42.76
N PRO A 168 0.47 1.82 -43.42
CA PRO A 168 0.61 2.54 -44.68
C PRO A 168 1.42 3.82 -44.43
N THR A 169 2.59 3.92 -45.04
CA THR A 169 3.35 5.17 -45.15
C THR A 169 2.74 6.08 -46.20
N ASP A 170 1.45 6.36 -46.11
CA ASP A 170 0.79 7.38 -46.92
C ASP A 170 0.40 8.55 -46.01
N GLY A 171 1.16 9.64 -46.15
CA GLY A 171 1.02 10.89 -45.41
C GLY A 171 -0.26 11.66 -45.75
N ASN A 172 -1.43 11.12 -45.44
CA ASN A 172 -2.68 11.87 -45.53
C ASN A 172 -3.76 11.36 -44.56
N ARG A 173 -3.60 11.63 -43.26
CA ARG A 173 -4.70 11.62 -42.27
C ARG A 173 -4.47 12.68 -41.19
N LEU A 174 -4.58 13.95 -41.59
CA LEU A 174 -4.97 15.05 -40.70
C LEU A 174 -6.06 15.86 -41.40
N ALA A 175 -7.26 15.30 -41.45
CA ALA A 175 -8.53 16.02 -41.63
C ALA A 175 -9.68 15.04 -41.33
N GLY A 176 -10.37 15.27 -40.22
CA GLY A 176 -11.51 14.47 -39.75
C GLY A 176 -11.68 14.58 -38.26
#